data_AF-A0A2W6DG08-F1
#
_entry.id   AF-A0A2W6DG08-F1
#
_cell.length_a   1.000
_cell.length_b   1.000
_cell.length_c   1.000
_cell.angle_alpha   90.00
_cell.angle_beta   90.00
_cell.angle_gamma   90.00
#
_symmetry.space_group_name_H-M   'P 1'
#
loop_
_entity.id
_entity.type
_entity.pdbx_description
1 polymer ?
#
loop_
_entity_poly.entity_id
_entity_poly.type
_entity_poly.pdbx_seq_one_letter_code
_entity_poly.pdbx_strand_id
1 'polypeptide(L)'
;MMAGPKTIYVGDDDEPLWDEASKIAADGGSSLAAVVRGLVRRYVEQRRKTVGRLVVDMHDEAASQWREVFDGRWLVEPDRDDTRSRESDADAGTYYGVAVTARGRIVVHSAHCNDRWPPTLEDFDSLEHAEEAGQLPLDIATKASSELGEPRTIVRDW
;
A
#
# COMPACT_ATOMS: atom_id res chain seq x y z
N MET A 1 -31.80 -3.24 15.29
CA MET A 1 -32.50 -3.32 13.98
C MET A 1 -31.47 -3.81 12.97
N MET A 2 -31.64 -4.97 12.34
CA MET A 2 -30.72 -5.40 11.27
C MET A 2 -31.06 -4.64 9.99
N ALA A 3 -30.05 -4.13 9.29
CA ALA A 3 -30.26 -3.51 7.98
C ALA A 3 -30.74 -4.58 6.98
N GLY A 4 -31.80 -4.27 6.23
CA GLY A 4 -32.30 -5.14 5.16
C GLY A 4 -31.33 -5.25 3.98
N PRO A 5 -31.60 -6.14 3.00
CA PRO A 5 -30.77 -6.27 1.80
C PRO A 5 -30.69 -4.93 1.05
N LYS A 6 -29.50 -4.62 0.54
CA LYS A 6 -29.26 -3.44 -0.30
C LYS A 6 -29.00 -3.86 -1.74
N THR A 7 -29.55 -3.11 -2.67
CA THR A 7 -29.31 -3.27 -4.11
C THR A 7 -28.23 -2.29 -4.56
N ILE A 8 -27.29 -2.77 -5.36
CA ILE A 8 -26.26 -1.95 -6.02
C ILE A 8 -26.66 -1.88 -7.48
N TYR A 9 -26.64 -0.66 -8.05
CA TYR A 9 -26.85 -0.43 -9.47
C TYR A 9 -25.49 -0.27 -10.14
N VAL A 10 -25.36 -0.87 -11.32
CA VAL A 10 -24.13 -0.86 -12.14
C VAL A 10 -24.48 -0.10 -13.41
N GLY A 11 -23.56 0.74 -13.88
CA GLY A 11 -23.76 1.44 -15.15
C GLY A 11 -23.63 0.49 -16.33
N ASP A 12 -24.27 0.83 -17.44
CA ASP A 12 -24.25 0.00 -18.66
C ASP A 12 -22.81 -0.28 -19.15
N ASP A 13 -21.89 0.68 -18.98
CA ASP A 13 -20.47 0.54 -19.36
C ASP A 13 -19.72 -0.54 -18.55
N ASP A 14 -20.16 -0.82 -17.32
CA ASP A 14 -19.55 -1.79 -16.41
C ASP A 14 -20.25 -3.17 -16.44
N GLU A 15 -21.34 -3.31 -17.21
CA GLU A 15 -22.10 -4.56 -17.32
C GLU A 15 -21.24 -5.76 -17.76
N PRO A 16 -20.35 -5.65 -18.78
CA PRO A 16 -19.51 -6.77 -19.19
C PRO A 16 -18.57 -7.26 -18.08
N LEU A 17 -18.02 -6.34 -17.30
CA LEU A 17 -17.15 -6.66 -16.17
C LEU A 17 -17.93 -7.36 -15.05
N TRP A 18 -19.17 -6.91 -14.79
CA TRP A 18 -20.03 -7.52 -13.79
C TRP A 18 -20.44 -8.96 -14.17
N ASP A 19 -20.72 -9.19 -15.44
CA ASP A 19 -21.01 -10.52 -15.99
C ASP A 19 -19.82 -11.47 -15.88
N GLU A 20 -18.61 -10.97 -16.20
CA GLU A 20 -17.38 -11.74 -16.05
C GLU A 20 -17.12 -12.09 -14.58
N ALA A 21 -17.21 -11.10 -13.68
CA ALA A 21 -17.03 -11.30 -12.24
C ALA A 21 -18.07 -12.30 -11.67
N SER A 22 -19.31 -12.27 -12.17
CA SER A 22 -20.36 -13.21 -11.79
C SER A 22 -20.01 -14.64 -12.17
N LYS A 23 -19.50 -14.87 -13.40
CA LYS A 23 -19.05 -16.19 -13.87
C LYS A 23 -17.88 -16.71 -13.04
N ILE A 24 -16.84 -15.89 -12.84
CA ILE A 24 -15.67 -16.26 -12.03
C ILE A 24 -16.07 -16.63 -10.60
N ALA A 25 -16.98 -15.86 -9.99
CA ALA A 25 -17.48 -16.15 -8.65
C ALA A 25 -18.21 -17.49 -8.62
N ALA A 26 -19.06 -17.78 -9.61
CA ALA A 26 -19.80 -19.03 -9.72
C ALA A 26 -18.87 -20.24 -9.90
N ASP A 27 -17.87 -20.13 -10.78
CA ASP A 27 -16.86 -21.17 -11.01
C ASP A 27 -16.05 -21.47 -9.73
N GLY A 28 -15.83 -20.45 -8.90
CA GLY A 28 -15.22 -20.57 -7.58
C GLY A 28 -16.16 -21.03 -6.45
N GLY A 29 -17.42 -21.40 -6.75
CA GLY A 29 -18.40 -21.83 -5.75
C GLY A 29 -18.91 -20.73 -4.83
N SER A 30 -18.81 -19.46 -5.27
CA SER A 30 -19.26 -18.28 -4.54
C SER A 30 -20.35 -17.53 -5.31
N SER A 31 -20.91 -16.49 -4.70
CA SER A 31 -21.82 -15.56 -5.38
C SER A 31 -21.15 -14.20 -5.52
N LEU A 32 -21.48 -13.46 -6.59
CA LEU A 32 -20.99 -12.09 -6.75
C LEU A 32 -21.31 -11.21 -5.54
N ALA A 33 -22.50 -11.38 -4.95
CA ALA A 33 -22.88 -10.68 -3.72
C ALA A 33 -21.97 -11.04 -2.52
N ALA A 34 -21.50 -12.29 -2.41
CA ALA A 34 -20.54 -12.68 -1.38
C ALA A 34 -19.16 -12.03 -1.60
N VAL A 35 -18.70 -11.97 -2.86
CA VAL A 35 -17.47 -11.29 -3.25
C VAL A 35 -17.53 -9.80 -2.89
N VAL A 36 -18.59 -9.11 -3.33
CA VAL A 36 -18.79 -7.67 -3.04
C VAL A 36 -18.88 -7.41 -1.53
N ARG A 37 -19.59 -8.24 -0.76
CA ARG A 37 -19.61 -8.12 0.71
C ARG A 37 -18.23 -8.26 1.33
N GLY A 38 -17.41 -9.18 0.82
CA GLY A 38 -16.02 -9.36 1.23
C GLY A 38 -15.18 -8.11 0.98
N LEU A 39 -15.29 -7.55 -0.23
CA LEU A 39 -14.58 -6.32 -0.61
C LEU A 39 -15.00 -5.12 0.24
N VAL A 40 -16.30 -4.91 0.45
CA VAL A 40 -16.81 -3.82 1.29
C VAL A 40 -16.35 -3.98 2.74
N ARG A 41 -16.42 -5.20 3.30
CA ARG A 41 -15.94 -5.46 4.66
C ARG A 41 -14.45 -5.13 4.77
N ARG A 42 -13.64 -5.63 3.84
CA ARG A 42 -12.20 -5.40 3.80
C ARG A 42 -11.88 -3.91 3.71
N TYR A 43 -12.55 -3.19 2.81
CA TYR A 43 -12.42 -1.73 2.66
C TYR A 43 -12.71 -1.00 3.98
N VAL A 44 -13.80 -1.36 4.66
CA VAL A 44 -14.18 -0.76 5.94
C VAL A 44 -13.18 -1.11 7.04
N GLU A 45 -12.74 -2.36 7.15
CA GLU A 45 -11.76 -2.80 8.15
C GLU A 45 -10.41 -2.09 7.95
N GLN A 46 -9.96 -1.93 6.70
CA GLN A 46 -8.75 -1.18 6.37
C GLN A 46 -8.85 0.30 6.70
N ARG A 47 -10.01 0.92 6.48
CA ARG A 47 -10.27 2.31 6.85
C ARG A 47 -10.50 2.50 8.35
N ARG A 48 -10.86 1.43 9.07
CA ARG A 48 -10.98 1.40 10.53
C ARG A 48 -9.66 1.13 11.24
N LYS A 49 -8.65 0.53 10.59
CA LYS A 49 -7.28 0.52 11.12
C LYS A 49 -6.92 1.97 11.42
N THR A 50 -6.74 2.28 12.70
CA THR A 50 -6.69 3.67 13.18
C THR A 50 -5.50 4.37 12.54
N VAL A 51 -5.79 5.45 11.81
CA VAL A 51 -4.74 6.38 11.38
C VAL A 51 -4.31 7.19 12.60
N GLY A 52 -3.01 7.30 12.78
CA GLY A 52 -2.38 8.08 13.83
C GLY A 52 -1.52 9.18 13.23
N ARG A 53 -1.05 10.07 14.10
CA ARG A 53 -0.05 11.06 13.73
C ARG A 53 1.32 10.36 13.61
N LEU A 54 1.85 10.30 12.40
CA LEU A 54 3.19 9.79 12.12
C LEU A 54 4.18 10.95 12.12
N VAL A 55 5.38 10.68 12.63
CA VAL A 55 6.49 11.62 12.73
C VAL A 55 7.72 10.93 12.17
N VAL A 56 8.37 11.55 11.19
CA VAL A 56 9.57 11.04 10.54
C VAL A 56 10.70 12.04 10.79
N ASP A 57 11.80 11.58 11.37
CA ASP A 57 12.99 12.40 11.55
C ASP A 57 13.73 12.50 10.21
N MET A 58 14.08 13.72 9.81
CA MET A 58 14.73 14.03 8.55
C MET A 58 16.04 14.77 8.80
N HIS A 59 16.97 14.65 7.86
CA HIS A 59 18.19 15.46 7.85
C HIS A 59 18.63 15.81 6.44
N ASP A 60 19.43 16.87 6.30
CA ASP A 60 20.06 17.25 5.04
C ASP A 60 21.56 16.89 5.02
N GLU A 61 22.25 17.18 3.91
CA GLU A 61 23.69 16.95 3.78
C GLU A 61 24.54 17.78 4.76
N ALA A 62 24.00 18.90 5.27
CA ALA A 62 24.64 19.75 6.26
C ALA A 62 24.37 19.27 7.71
N ALA A 63 23.72 18.11 7.87
CA ALA A 63 23.28 17.54 9.15
C ALA A 63 22.27 18.42 9.92
N SER A 64 21.57 19.32 9.23
CA SER A 64 20.40 20.01 9.79
C SER A 64 19.29 18.97 9.99
N GLN A 65 18.68 18.93 11.16
CA GLN A 65 17.63 17.96 11.50
C GLN A 65 16.26 18.63 11.61
N TRP A 66 15.23 18.00 11.07
CA TRP A 66 13.83 18.41 11.25
C TRP A 66 12.92 17.19 11.32
N ARG A 67 11.61 17.43 11.46
CA ARG A 67 10.59 16.39 11.49
C ARG A 67 9.49 16.67 10.50
N GLU A 68 9.19 15.69 9.67
CA GLU A 68 7.97 15.68 8.87
C GLU A 68 6.85 14.98 9.63
N VAL A 69 5.63 15.49 9.48
CA VAL A 69 4.48 15.03 10.26
C VAL A 69 3.26 14.92 9.36
N PHE A 70 2.59 13.77 9.40
CA PHE A 70 1.35 13.55 8.65
C PHE A 70 0.45 12.53 9.35
N ASP A 71 -0.84 12.56 9.03
CA ASP A 71 -1.81 11.59 9.55
C ASP A 71 -1.90 10.38 8.62
N GLY A 72 -1.65 9.19 9.16
CA GLY A 72 -1.64 7.95 8.40
C GLY A 72 -1.40 6.72 9.25
N ARG A 73 -1.07 5.61 8.61
CA ARG A 73 -0.58 4.39 9.28
C ARG A 73 0.51 3.76 8.43
N TRP A 74 1.51 3.19 9.09
CA TRP A 74 2.50 2.36 8.41
C TRP A 74 1.82 1.11 7.82
N LEU A 75 2.13 0.84 6.55
CA LEU A 75 1.97 -0.45 5.88
C LEU A 75 3.25 -1.26 6.03
N VAL A 76 4.40 -0.57 5.97
CA VAL A 76 5.72 -1.09 6.29
C VAL A 76 6.36 -0.03 7.17
N GLU A 77 6.62 -0.34 8.44
CA GLU A 77 7.27 0.60 9.35
C GLU A 77 8.78 0.61 9.08
N PRO A 78 9.42 1.78 8.88
CA PRO A 78 10.83 1.84 8.52
C PRO A 78 11.70 1.24 9.62
N ASP A 79 12.39 0.16 9.28
CA ASP A 79 13.30 -0.56 10.17
C ASP A 79 14.60 -0.91 9.43
N ARG A 80 15.73 -0.53 10.04
CA ARG A 80 17.06 -0.64 9.44
C ARG A 80 17.47 -2.08 9.14
N ASP A 81 16.87 -3.06 9.79
CA ASP A 81 17.23 -4.47 9.70
C ASP A 81 16.17 -5.29 8.93
N ASP A 82 14.89 -4.89 8.99
CA ASP A 82 13.80 -5.66 8.36
C ASP A 82 13.26 -5.06 7.04
N THR A 83 13.50 -3.78 6.78
CA THR A 83 12.90 -3.07 5.63
C THR A 83 13.88 -2.70 4.53
N ARG A 84 15.01 -3.42 4.45
CA ARG A 84 15.90 -3.36 3.28
C ARG A 84 15.35 -4.21 2.15
N SER A 85 15.52 -3.71 0.93
CA SER A 85 15.20 -4.49 -0.26
C SER A 85 16.19 -5.63 -0.45
N ARG A 86 15.70 -6.76 -0.97
CA ARG A 86 16.52 -7.92 -1.38
C ARG A 86 16.81 -7.93 -2.88
N GLU A 87 16.40 -6.91 -3.61
CA GLU A 87 16.67 -6.78 -5.04
C GLU A 87 18.16 -6.53 -5.28
N SER A 88 18.69 -7.10 -6.36
CA SER A 88 20.14 -7.10 -6.63
C SER A 88 20.70 -5.73 -7.02
N ASP A 89 19.84 -4.87 -7.52
CA ASP A 89 20.10 -3.49 -7.96
C ASP A 89 19.74 -2.46 -6.89
N ALA A 90 19.12 -2.87 -5.79
CA ALA A 90 18.84 -1.99 -4.67
C ALA A 90 20.12 -1.70 -3.85
N ASP A 91 20.23 -0.48 -3.34
CA ASP A 91 21.32 -0.11 -2.42
C ASP A 91 21.18 -0.92 -1.11
N ALA A 92 22.19 -1.74 -0.80
CA ALA A 92 22.24 -2.62 0.36
C ALA A 92 22.20 -1.88 1.72
N GLY A 93 22.40 -0.56 1.70
CA GLY A 93 22.27 0.30 2.86
C GLY A 93 20.90 0.96 3.02
N THR A 94 20.05 0.97 1.99
CA THR A 94 18.76 1.66 2.03
C THR A 94 17.68 0.79 2.66
N TYR A 95 16.92 1.38 3.58
CA TYR A 95 15.73 0.80 4.21
C TYR A 95 14.52 1.72 3.97
N TYR A 96 13.32 1.12 3.98
CA TYR A 96 12.12 1.76 3.47
C TYR A 96 10.97 1.72 4.47
N GLY A 97 10.28 2.85 4.63
CA GLY A 97 8.98 2.94 5.27
C GLY A 97 7.91 3.22 4.23
N VAL A 98 6.75 2.58 4.34
CA VAL A 98 5.60 2.84 3.46
C VAL A 98 4.38 3.08 4.33
N ALA A 99 3.76 4.25 4.21
CA ALA A 99 2.54 4.57 4.93
C ALA A 99 1.38 4.83 3.97
N VAL A 100 0.16 4.56 4.43
CA VAL A 100 -1.05 5.09 3.81
C VAL A 100 -1.54 6.28 4.63
N THR A 101 -1.75 7.41 3.98
CA THR A 101 -2.28 8.63 4.60
C THR A 101 -3.76 8.48 4.91
N ALA A 102 -4.31 9.36 5.76
CA ALA A 102 -5.76 9.43 6.03
C ALA A 102 -6.60 9.63 4.76
N ARG A 103 -6.02 10.23 3.70
CA ARG A 103 -6.67 10.45 2.40
C ARG A 103 -6.51 9.28 1.43
N GLY A 104 -5.72 8.26 1.78
CA GLY A 104 -5.49 7.08 0.93
C GLY A 104 -4.31 7.20 -0.03
N ARG A 105 -3.56 8.31 -0.02
CA ARG A 105 -2.26 8.43 -0.72
C ARG A 105 -1.20 7.56 -0.04
N ILE A 106 -0.20 7.15 -0.80
CA ILE A 106 0.98 6.43 -0.30
C ILE A 106 2.07 7.45 0.04
N VAL A 107 2.75 7.25 1.16
CA VAL A 107 3.98 7.98 1.49
C VAL A 107 5.11 6.96 1.59
N VAL A 108 6.19 7.20 0.85
CA VAL A 108 7.40 6.39 0.89
C VAL A 108 8.49 7.18 1.59
N HIS A 109 8.99 6.62 2.68
CA HIS A 109 10.19 7.06 3.36
C HIS A 109 11.35 6.16 2.93
N SER A 110 12.45 6.73 2.48
CA SER A 110 13.69 5.98 2.27
C SER A 110 14.79 6.60 3.12
N ALA A 111 15.65 5.76 3.70
CA ALA A 111 16.79 6.23 4.46
C ALA A 111 17.93 5.23 4.33
N HIS A 112 19.16 5.71 4.46
CA HIS A 112 20.34 4.85 4.42
C HIS A 112 20.78 4.48 5.84
N CYS A 113 21.34 3.28 6.01
CA CYS A 113 21.88 2.80 7.29
C CYS A 113 23.09 3.59 7.79
N ASN A 114 23.56 4.57 7.02
CA ASN A 114 24.59 5.52 7.39
C ASN A 114 24.02 6.94 7.20
N ASP A 115 24.50 7.89 7.99
CA ASP A 115 23.96 9.26 8.00
C ASP A 115 24.48 10.10 6.82
N ARG A 116 25.18 9.48 5.86
CA ARG A 116 25.80 10.19 4.73
C ARG A 116 24.79 10.59 3.66
N TRP A 117 23.69 9.83 3.55
CA TRP A 117 22.64 10.07 2.59
C TRP A 117 21.40 10.58 3.31
N PRO A 118 20.91 11.79 2.98
CA PRO A 118 19.66 12.33 3.48
C PRO A 118 18.50 11.36 3.26
N PRO A 119 17.61 11.14 4.24
CA PRO A 119 16.37 10.42 4.03
C PRO A 119 15.47 11.20 3.07
N THR A 120 14.62 10.48 2.33
CA THR A 120 13.56 11.05 1.51
C THR A 120 12.20 10.70 2.08
N LEU A 121 11.22 11.56 1.83
CA LEU A 121 9.81 11.33 2.17
C LEU A 121 8.95 11.89 1.04
N GLU A 122 8.39 11.02 0.22
CA GLU A 122 7.64 11.39 -0.99
C GLU A 122 6.23 10.82 -0.98
N ASP A 123 5.27 11.55 -1.58
CA ASP A 123 3.87 11.18 -1.63
C ASP A 123 3.40 10.77 -3.04
N PHE A 124 2.70 9.65 -3.13
CA PHE A 124 2.26 9.03 -4.38
C PHE A 124 0.76 8.72 -4.33
N ASP A 125 0.17 8.59 -5.52
CA ASP A 125 -1.24 8.21 -5.64
C ASP A 125 -1.48 6.73 -5.34
N SER A 126 -0.49 5.87 -5.59
CA SER A 126 -0.56 4.42 -5.41
C SER A 126 0.82 3.80 -5.17
N LEU A 127 0.87 2.52 -4.77
CA LEU A 127 2.13 1.77 -4.68
C LEU A 127 2.78 1.62 -6.07
N GLU A 128 1.97 1.40 -7.11
CA GLU A 128 2.42 1.28 -8.50
C GLU A 128 3.10 2.56 -8.99
N HIS A 129 2.52 3.74 -8.70
CA HIS A 129 3.15 5.01 -9.06
C HIS A 129 4.51 5.20 -8.35
N ALA A 130 4.65 4.76 -7.10
CA ALA A 130 5.93 4.82 -6.39
C ALA A 130 6.99 3.88 -6.97
N GLU A 131 6.58 2.68 -7.43
CA GLU A 131 7.45 1.72 -8.12
C GLU A 131 7.90 2.25 -9.49
N GLU A 132 6.97 2.76 -10.31
CA GLU A 132 7.26 3.34 -11.62
C GLU A 132 8.21 4.55 -11.53
N ALA A 133 8.11 5.33 -10.44
CA ALA A 133 9.02 6.43 -10.14
C ALA A 133 10.41 5.98 -9.65
N GLY A 134 10.62 4.66 -9.42
CA GLY A 134 11.86 4.10 -8.89
C GLY A 134 12.11 4.40 -7.42
N GLN A 135 11.09 4.84 -6.68
CA GLN A 135 11.20 5.22 -5.26
C GLN A 135 10.86 4.06 -4.32
N LEU A 136 10.30 2.98 -4.84
CA LEU A 136 9.86 1.82 -4.06
C LEU A 136 10.24 0.51 -4.76
N PRO A 137 11.16 -0.29 -4.17
CA PRO A 137 11.46 -1.62 -4.67
C PRO A 137 10.24 -2.55 -4.62
N LEU A 138 10.14 -3.47 -5.59
CA LEU A 138 9.02 -4.39 -5.76
C LEU A 138 8.79 -5.29 -4.53
N ASP A 139 9.86 -5.74 -3.88
CA ASP A 139 9.76 -6.58 -2.68
C ASP A 139 9.17 -5.83 -1.48
N ILE A 140 9.50 -4.54 -1.30
CA ILE A 140 8.89 -3.67 -0.30
C ILE A 140 7.45 -3.32 -0.70
N ALA A 141 7.19 -3.01 -1.97
CA ALA A 141 5.85 -2.77 -2.49
C ALA A 141 4.92 -3.97 -2.26
N THR A 142 5.43 -5.20 -2.42
CA THR A 142 4.69 -6.43 -2.16
C THR A 142 4.32 -6.59 -0.69
N LYS A 143 5.25 -6.28 0.24
CA LYS A 143 4.95 -6.24 1.68
C LYS A 143 3.84 -5.23 2.00
N ALA A 144 3.97 -4.00 1.51
CA ALA A 144 3.00 -2.94 1.73
C ALA A 144 1.62 -3.28 1.16
N SER A 145 1.59 -3.87 -0.03
CA SER A 145 0.38 -4.30 -0.72
C SER A 145 -0.35 -5.42 0.04
N SER A 146 0.38 -6.33 0.69
CA SER A 146 -0.21 -7.34 1.58
C SER A 146 -0.93 -6.72 2.78
N GLU A 147 -0.37 -5.65 3.36
CA GLU A 147 -1.00 -4.89 4.46
C GLU A 147 -2.18 -4.01 4.02
N LEU A 148 -2.19 -3.59 2.75
CA LEU A 148 -3.37 -3.04 2.06
C LEU A 148 -4.34 -4.12 1.63
N GLY A 149 -4.02 -5.40 1.83
CA GLY A 149 -4.86 -6.48 1.41
C GLY A 149 -5.09 -6.57 -0.10
N GLU A 150 -4.12 -6.18 -0.89
CA GLU A 150 -4.15 -6.26 -2.34
C GLU A 150 -3.04 -7.21 -2.82
N PRO A 151 -2.96 -8.46 -2.30
CA PRO A 151 -1.77 -9.30 -2.45
C PRO A 151 -1.32 -9.40 -3.91
N ARG A 152 -0.09 -8.94 -4.16
CA ARG A 152 0.54 -9.00 -5.48
C ARG A 152 1.21 -10.35 -5.69
N THR A 153 0.94 -10.97 -6.84
CA THR A 153 1.63 -12.19 -7.29
C THR A 153 2.93 -11.80 -7.98
N ILE A 154 4.07 -12.13 -7.39
CA ILE A 154 5.37 -12.01 -8.08
C ILE A 154 5.48 -13.19 -9.05
N VAL A 155 5.36 -12.93 -10.35
CA VAL A 155 5.73 -13.90 -11.38
C VAL A 155 7.23 -13.78 -11.58
N ARG A 156 7.98 -14.81 -11.17
CA ARG A 156 9.40 -14.94 -11.52
C ARG A 156 9.50 -15.85 -12.75
N ASP A 157 9.82 -15.27 -13.89
CA ASP A 157 10.31 -16.04 -15.03
C ASP A 157 11.76 -16.48 -14.72
N TRP A 158 12.02 -17.78 -14.89
CA TRP A 158 13.32 -18.42 -14.69
C TRP A 158 14.13 -18.44 -15.98
#